data_AF-A0A838WI04-F1
#
_entry.id   AF-A0A838WI04-F1
#
_cell.length_a   1.000
_cell.length_b   1.000
_cell.length_c   1.000
_cell.angle_alpha   90.00
_cell.angle_beta   90.00
_cell.angle_gamma   90.00
#
_symmetry.space_group_name_H-M   'P 1'
#
loop_
_entity.id
_entity.type
_entity.pdbx_description
1 polymer ?
#
loop_
_entity_poly.entity_id
_entity_poly.type
_entity_poly.pdbx_seq_one_letter_code
_entity_poly.pdbx_strand_id
1 'polypeptide(L)'
;EQTIEPYFILWSDEDATEPEFLLVMPFTPRERPLMAGWLAGRSDGENLGRLIAYKIPHERQILGPAQFEATIGGDPDLSHRLNLWNQGGSSVIRGNIITLPIGNELLHIEPIYLEAAGQSLPELQIVAVMHEERLGYGPTLQDALAHMLRGSTAVMATEGIEGGTAAAESAAQTVGPTQQQRIETLIRQMDAMQEQLRELQREMERGP
;
A
#
# COMPACT_ATOMS: atom_id res chain seq x y z
N GLU A 1 8.80 10.96 -12.50
CA GLU A 1 8.66 10.68 -11.07
C GLU A 1 7.58 11.57 -10.49
N GLN A 2 6.66 10.99 -9.74
CA GLN A 2 5.72 11.76 -8.91
C GLN A 2 6.50 12.28 -7.69
N THR A 3 6.33 13.56 -7.37
CA THR A 3 6.83 14.10 -6.10
C THR A 3 5.96 13.55 -4.99
N ILE A 4 6.56 12.84 -4.03
CA ILE A 4 5.85 12.34 -2.86
C ILE A 4 5.70 13.49 -1.88
N GLU A 5 4.46 13.79 -1.53
CA GLU A 5 4.17 14.76 -0.49
C GLU A 5 4.29 14.11 0.89
N PRO A 6 4.79 14.82 1.92
CA PRO A 6 4.76 14.32 3.28
C PRO A 6 3.34 13.95 3.71
N TYR A 7 3.18 12.84 4.42
CA TYR A 7 1.89 12.37 4.89
C TYR A 7 1.94 11.97 6.36
N PHE A 8 0.81 12.09 7.05
CA PHE A 8 0.69 11.68 8.44
C PHE A 8 0.40 10.19 8.55
N ILE A 9 1.07 9.51 9.48
CA ILE A 9 0.75 8.15 9.89
C ILE A 9 0.60 8.10 11.40
N LEU A 10 -0.24 7.18 11.87
CA LEU A 10 -0.26 6.76 13.26
C LEU A 10 0.66 5.55 13.38
N TRP A 11 1.71 5.64 14.19
CA TRP A 11 2.70 4.58 14.32
C TRP A 11 3.02 4.29 15.79
N SER A 12 3.16 3.01 16.12
CA SER A 12 3.67 2.55 17.41
C SER A 12 4.99 1.85 17.15
N ASP A 13 6.06 2.37 17.73
CA ASP A 13 7.32 1.63 17.83
C ASP A 13 7.13 0.37 18.68
N GLU A 14 7.95 -0.66 18.50
CA GLU A 14 7.84 -1.91 19.27
C GLU A 14 8.01 -1.66 20.79
N ASP A 15 8.77 -0.63 21.15
CA ASP A 15 9.02 -0.22 22.54
C ASP A 15 8.05 0.87 23.05
N ALA A 16 7.16 1.39 22.19
CA ALA A 16 6.24 2.47 22.54
C ALA A 16 4.96 1.94 23.20
N THR A 17 4.59 2.54 24.34
CA THR A 17 3.35 2.22 25.07
C THR A 17 2.08 2.76 24.40
N GLU A 18 2.20 3.80 23.57
CA GLU A 18 1.09 4.45 22.90
C GLU A 18 1.46 4.78 21.44
N PRO A 19 0.50 4.75 20.50
CA PRO A 19 0.71 5.20 19.14
C PRO A 19 0.96 6.71 19.08
N GLU A 20 1.76 7.14 18.13
CA GLU A 20 2.12 8.54 17.89
C GLU A 20 1.86 8.95 16.44
N PHE A 21 1.39 10.19 16.25
CA PHE A 21 1.27 10.85 14.97
C PHE A 21 2.63 11.32 14.46
N LEU A 22 3.00 10.81 13.29
CA LEU A 22 4.24 11.16 12.60
C LEU A 22 3.94 11.76 11.24
N LEU A 23 4.56 12.91 10.92
CA LEU A 23 4.65 13.42 9.56
C LEU A 23 5.83 12.76 8.86
N VAL A 24 5.57 11.91 7.86
CA VAL A 24 6.57 11.06 7.23
C VAL A 24 6.86 11.50 5.81
N MET A 25 8.13 11.40 5.41
CA MET A 25 8.60 11.55 4.03
C MET A 25 9.56 10.40 3.68
N PRO A 26 9.21 9.53 2.72
CA PRO A 26 10.14 8.55 2.16
C PRO A 26 11.35 9.24 1.52
N PHE A 27 12.55 8.71 1.75
CA PHE A 27 13.78 9.26 1.19
C PHE A 27 14.44 8.27 0.24
N THR A 28 14.40 8.62 -1.04
CA THR A 28 15.07 7.89 -2.14
C THR A 28 16.12 8.83 -2.76
N PRO A 29 17.43 8.49 -2.69
CA PRO A 29 18.47 9.31 -3.32
C PRO A 29 18.28 9.40 -4.83
N ARG A 30 18.49 10.57 -5.44
CA ARG A 30 18.26 10.84 -6.88
C ARG A 30 18.91 9.86 -7.87
N GLU A 31 19.98 9.17 -7.47
CA GLU A 31 20.75 8.28 -8.34
C GLU A 31 20.51 6.79 -8.06
N ARG A 32 19.60 6.44 -7.14
CA ARG A 32 19.33 5.04 -6.77
C ARG A 32 17.83 4.74 -6.80
N PRO A 33 17.41 3.61 -7.39
CA PRO A 33 16.01 3.20 -7.40
C PRO A 33 15.53 2.65 -6.04
N LEU A 34 16.46 2.43 -5.10
CA LEU A 34 16.19 1.88 -3.78
C LEU A 34 16.04 2.98 -2.73
N MET A 35 15.08 2.80 -1.84
CA MET A 35 14.84 3.71 -0.72
C MET A 35 16.01 3.62 0.28
N ALA A 36 16.54 4.77 0.71
CA ALA A 36 17.63 4.81 1.69
C ALA A 36 17.11 4.93 3.14
N GLY A 37 15.88 5.37 3.32
CA GLY A 37 15.26 5.55 4.63
C GLY A 37 13.97 6.35 4.56
N TRP A 38 13.41 6.68 5.71
CA TRP A 38 12.31 7.64 5.85
C TRP A 38 12.67 8.67 6.91
N LEU A 39 12.22 9.89 6.69
CA LEU A 39 12.31 10.99 7.63
C LEU A 39 10.93 11.15 8.29
N ALA A 40 10.89 11.37 9.60
CA ALA A 40 9.66 11.65 10.29
C ALA A 40 9.77 12.83 11.25
N GLY A 41 8.76 13.68 11.27
CA GLY A 41 8.53 14.68 12.32
C GLY A 41 7.52 14.15 13.32
N ARG A 42 7.91 14.09 14.58
CA ARG A 42 7.05 13.67 15.69
C ARG A 42 6.06 14.78 16.03
N SER A 43 4.77 14.44 16.18
CA SER A 43 3.68 15.42 16.28
C SER A 43 2.93 15.41 17.61
N ASP A 44 3.32 14.55 18.57
CA ASP A 44 2.59 14.43 19.84
C ASP A 44 3.47 14.60 21.09
N GLY A 45 2.82 15.02 22.17
CA GLY A 45 3.35 15.00 23.54
C GLY A 45 4.71 15.70 23.70
N GLU A 46 5.58 15.10 24.49
CA GLU A 46 6.94 15.62 24.76
C GLU A 46 7.89 15.54 23.56
N ASN A 47 7.46 14.86 22.48
CA ASN A 47 8.26 14.65 21.29
C ASN A 47 7.88 15.57 20.13
N LEU A 48 6.85 16.41 20.28
CA LEU A 48 6.42 17.38 19.29
C LEU A 48 7.61 18.18 18.72
N GLY A 49 7.74 18.17 17.40
CA GLY A 49 8.78 18.89 16.66
C GLY A 49 10.13 18.17 16.60
N ARG A 50 10.29 17.00 17.23
CA ARG A 50 11.51 16.20 17.08
C ARG A 50 11.52 15.51 15.71
N LEU A 51 12.66 15.59 15.04
CA LEU A 51 12.88 14.91 13.77
C LEU A 51 13.64 13.60 14.00
N ILE A 52 13.13 12.53 13.40
CA ILE A 52 13.78 11.22 13.36
C ILE A 52 14.10 10.86 11.91
N ALA A 53 15.25 10.22 11.71
CA ALA A 53 15.64 9.68 10.42
C ALA A 53 15.85 8.18 10.60
N TYR A 54 14.96 7.39 10.03
CA TYR A 54 15.12 5.95 10.01
C TYR A 54 15.91 5.56 8.76
N LYS A 55 17.07 4.95 8.97
CA LYS A 55 17.93 4.49 7.89
C LYS A 55 17.73 3.00 7.65
N ILE A 56 17.46 2.64 6.41
CA ILE A 56 17.36 1.24 6.01
C ILE A 56 18.78 0.65 6.00
N PRO A 57 19.02 -0.51 6.63
CA PRO A 57 20.32 -1.19 6.60
C PRO A 57 20.79 -1.45 5.16
N HIS A 58 22.09 -1.30 4.90
CA HIS A 58 22.65 -1.40 3.56
C HIS A 58 22.51 -2.80 2.94
N GLU A 59 22.29 -3.85 3.73
CA GLU A 59 22.04 -5.20 3.20
C GLU A 59 20.63 -5.38 2.63
N ARG A 60 19.70 -4.43 2.85
CA ARG A 60 18.30 -4.54 2.40
C ARG A 60 18.07 -3.73 1.13
N GLN A 61 17.41 -4.35 0.16
CA GLN A 61 16.99 -3.72 -1.09
C GLN A 61 15.50 -3.43 -1.00
N ILE A 62 15.13 -2.27 -0.46
CA ILE A 62 13.73 -1.86 -0.41
C ILE A 62 13.41 -1.00 -1.63
N LEU A 63 12.40 -1.42 -2.39
CA LEU A 63 11.96 -0.72 -3.58
C LEU A 63 11.49 0.68 -3.21
N GLY A 64 11.96 1.67 -3.96
CA GLY A 64 11.47 3.03 -3.82
C GLY A 64 10.06 3.17 -4.39
N PRO A 65 9.34 4.24 -4.02
CA PRO A 65 8.03 4.54 -4.60
C PRO A 65 8.04 4.63 -6.14
N ALA A 66 9.11 5.15 -6.75
CA ALA A 66 9.25 5.15 -8.21
C ALA A 66 9.27 3.73 -8.82
N GLN A 67 9.80 2.75 -8.10
CA GLN A 67 9.78 1.36 -8.53
C GLN A 67 8.40 0.73 -8.30
N PHE A 68 7.70 1.10 -7.22
CA PHE A 68 6.30 0.71 -7.04
C PHE A 68 5.43 1.18 -8.21
N GLU A 69 5.61 2.44 -8.64
CA GLU A 69 4.95 2.99 -9.83
C GLU A 69 5.25 2.18 -11.09
N ALA A 70 6.51 1.82 -11.29
CA ALA A 70 6.93 1.02 -12.43
C ALA A 70 6.34 -0.40 -12.38
N THR A 71 6.24 -1.00 -11.19
CA THR A 71 5.61 -2.31 -11.00
C THR A 71 4.13 -2.27 -11.34
N ILE A 72 3.39 -1.23 -10.92
CA ILE A 72 1.98 -1.04 -11.29
C ILE A 72 1.83 -0.88 -12.81
N GLY A 73 2.66 -0.05 -13.44
CA GLY A 73 2.61 0.16 -14.90
C GLY A 73 3.01 -1.08 -15.71
N GLY A 74 3.82 -1.96 -15.13
CA GLY A 74 4.28 -3.21 -15.72
C GLY A 74 3.32 -4.40 -15.55
N ASP A 75 2.36 -4.33 -14.60
CA ASP A 75 1.32 -5.35 -14.43
C ASP A 75 0.31 -5.29 -15.59
N PRO A 76 0.19 -6.34 -16.43
CA PRO A 76 -0.63 -6.27 -17.64
C PRO A 76 -2.10 -6.02 -17.37
N ASP A 77 -2.66 -6.64 -16.33
CA ASP A 77 -4.08 -6.58 -16.02
C ASP A 77 -4.46 -5.22 -15.44
N LEU A 78 -3.67 -4.70 -14.50
CA LEU A 78 -3.88 -3.40 -13.92
C LEU A 78 -3.62 -2.30 -14.96
N SER A 79 -2.49 -2.36 -15.68
CA SER A 79 -2.16 -1.38 -16.72
C SER A 79 -3.22 -1.33 -17.82
N HIS A 80 -3.73 -2.47 -18.29
CA HIS A 80 -4.82 -2.51 -19.26
C HIS A 80 -6.10 -1.84 -18.72
N ARG A 81 -6.49 -2.14 -17.48
CA ARG A 81 -7.67 -1.55 -16.85
C ARG A 81 -7.54 -0.03 -16.69
N LEU A 82 -6.40 0.46 -16.18
CA LEU A 82 -6.16 1.90 -16.03
C LEU A 82 -6.19 2.61 -17.38
N ASN A 83 -5.62 1.99 -18.43
CA ASN A 83 -5.67 2.54 -19.77
C ASN A 83 -7.09 2.62 -20.33
N LEU A 84 -7.96 1.64 -20.05
CA LEU A 84 -9.37 1.68 -20.44
C LEU A 84 -10.16 2.76 -19.69
N TRP A 85 -9.90 2.92 -18.40
CA TRP A 85 -10.54 3.95 -17.58
C TRP A 85 -10.10 5.37 -17.95
N ASN A 86 -8.89 5.53 -18.49
CA ASN A 86 -8.39 6.81 -18.95
C ASN A 86 -8.86 7.18 -20.38
N GLN A 87 -10.04 6.71 -20.77
CA GLN A 87 -10.65 6.93 -22.09
C GLN A 87 -12.09 7.44 -21.94
N GLY A 88 -12.69 7.89 -23.05
CA GLY A 88 -14.13 8.19 -23.10
C GLY A 88 -14.58 9.37 -22.23
N GLY A 89 -13.66 10.27 -21.89
CA GLY A 89 -13.94 11.42 -21.01
C GLY A 89 -13.77 11.15 -19.53
N SER A 90 -13.24 9.98 -19.13
CA SER A 90 -12.80 9.76 -17.74
C SER A 90 -11.28 9.87 -17.63
N SER A 91 -10.80 10.30 -16.48
CA SER A 91 -9.37 10.45 -16.16
C SER A 91 -9.01 9.63 -14.93
N VAL A 92 -7.91 8.86 -15.04
CA VAL A 92 -7.34 8.15 -13.89
C VAL A 92 -6.45 9.10 -13.10
N ILE A 93 -6.69 9.20 -11.80
CA ILE A 93 -5.92 10.01 -10.88
C ILE A 93 -5.18 9.08 -9.92
N ARG A 94 -3.85 9.14 -9.97
CA ARG A 94 -2.95 8.40 -9.08
C ARG A 94 -2.71 9.22 -7.82
N GLY A 95 -3.06 8.66 -6.66
CA GLY A 95 -2.94 9.33 -5.37
C GLY A 95 -1.50 9.44 -4.88
N ASN A 96 -1.33 9.97 -3.66
CA ASN A 96 -0.02 9.97 -3.00
C ASN A 96 0.35 8.55 -2.56
N ILE A 97 1.61 8.16 -2.74
CA ILE A 97 2.12 6.88 -2.27
C ILE A 97 2.39 6.96 -0.77
N ILE A 98 1.72 6.11 -0.01
CA ILE A 98 1.90 5.96 1.43
C ILE A 98 2.81 4.76 1.67
N THR A 99 3.99 5.01 2.21
CA THR A 99 4.91 3.96 2.67
C THR A 99 4.77 3.79 4.18
N LEU A 100 4.27 2.63 4.61
CA LEU A 100 4.07 2.29 6.02
C LEU A 100 5.14 1.32 6.51
N PRO A 101 5.83 1.62 7.64
CA PRO A 101 6.70 0.65 8.29
C PRO A 101 5.89 -0.43 8.99
N ILE A 102 6.20 -1.70 8.69
CA ILE A 102 5.64 -2.88 9.37
C ILE A 102 6.80 -3.71 9.90
N GLY A 103 7.08 -3.58 11.20
CA GLY A 103 8.32 -4.12 11.78
C GLY A 103 9.53 -3.49 11.10
N ASN A 104 10.31 -4.31 10.37
CA ASN A 104 11.54 -3.87 9.69
C ASN A 104 11.37 -3.75 8.16
N GLU A 105 10.14 -3.89 7.65
CA GLU A 105 9.82 -3.84 6.23
C GLU A 105 8.86 -2.68 5.92
N LEU A 106 8.65 -2.43 4.64
CA LEU A 106 7.82 -1.33 4.16
C LEU A 106 6.71 -1.87 3.27
N LEU A 107 5.49 -1.44 3.58
CA LEU A 107 4.31 -1.65 2.76
C LEU A 107 4.02 -0.35 2.01
N HIS A 108 4.07 -0.39 0.69
CA HIS A 108 3.65 0.71 -0.15
C HIS A 108 2.17 0.58 -0.46
N ILE A 109 1.46 1.70 -0.42
CA ILE A 109 0.03 1.79 -0.67
C ILE A 109 -0.21 2.98 -1.58
N GLU A 110 -0.98 2.80 -2.63
CA GLU A 110 -1.38 3.87 -3.52
C GLU A 110 -2.87 3.77 -3.85
N PRO A 111 -3.68 4.79 -3.50
CA PRO A 111 -5.06 4.86 -3.95
C PRO A 111 -5.13 5.40 -5.38
N ILE A 112 -5.94 4.76 -6.21
CA ILE A 112 -6.20 5.12 -7.60
C ILE A 112 -7.67 5.51 -7.73
N TYR A 113 -7.89 6.74 -8.17
CA TYR A 113 -9.20 7.35 -8.33
C TYR A 113 -9.57 7.46 -9.80
N LEU A 114 -10.86 7.55 -10.06
CA LEU A 114 -11.43 7.85 -11.37
C LEU A 114 -12.27 9.12 -11.28
N GLU A 115 -12.04 10.04 -12.20
CA GLU A 115 -12.83 11.25 -12.36
C GLU A 115 -13.53 11.22 -13.73
N ALA A 116 -14.84 11.44 -13.75
CA ALA A 116 -15.63 11.45 -14.97
C ALA A 116 -15.83 12.89 -15.50
N ALA A 117 -15.85 13.08 -16.82
CA ALA A 117 -16.10 14.38 -17.42
C ALA A 117 -17.39 15.01 -16.90
N GLY A 118 -17.27 16.22 -16.33
CA GLY A 118 -18.39 16.98 -15.79
C GLY A 118 -18.71 16.69 -14.32
N GLN A 119 -18.02 15.75 -13.68
CA GLN A 119 -18.03 15.56 -12.23
C GLN A 119 -16.64 15.91 -11.68
N SER A 120 -16.57 16.81 -10.69
CA SER A 120 -15.31 17.28 -10.11
C SER A 120 -14.88 16.53 -8.86
N LEU A 121 -15.55 15.42 -8.52
CA LEU A 121 -15.26 14.63 -7.33
C LEU A 121 -14.70 13.27 -7.76
N PRO A 122 -13.39 13.02 -7.58
CA PRO A 122 -12.79 11.73 -7.87
C PRO A 122 -13.33 10.62 -6.96
N GLU A 123 -13.63 9.46 -7.54
CA GLU A 123 -14.08 8.28 -6.81
C GLU A 123 -12.94 7.26 -6.69
N LEU A 124 -12.75 6.70 -5.49
CA LEU A 124 -11.76 5.64 -5.27
C LEU A 124 -12.22 4.36 -6.00
N GLN A 125 -11.41 3.88 -6.94
CA GLN A 125 -11.70 2.66 -7.68
C GLN A 125 -10.83 1.49 -7.23
N ILE A 126 -9.55 1.75 -6.96
CA ILE A 126 -8.56 0.72 -6.60
C ILE A 126 -7.63 1.25 -5.52
N VAL A 127 -7.23 0.36 -4.62
CA VAL A 127 -6.04 0.51 -3.79
C VAL A 127 -5.02 -0.50 -4.29
N ALA A 128 -3.83 -0.04 -4.67
CA ALA A 128 -2.69 -0.88 -4.96
C ALA A 128 -1.80 -0.96 -3.71
N VAL A 129 -1.24 -2.14 -3.44
CA VAL A 129 -0.30 -2.39 -2.35
C VAL A 129 0.89 -3.18 -2.85
N MET A 130 2.07 -2.89 -2.31
CA MET A 130 3.26 -3.67 -2.60
C MET A 130 4.08 -3.89 -1.35
N HIS A 131 4.49 -5.13 -1.16
CA HIS A 131 5.45 -5.53 -0.15
C HIS A 131 6.56 -6.33 -0.85
N GLU A 132 7.80 -5.85 -0.74
CA GLU A 132 8.94 -6.36 -1.50
C GLU A 132 8.62 -6.38 -3.01
N GLU A 133 8.54 -7.56 -3.63
CA GLU A 133 8.23 -7.75 -5.06
C GLU A 133 6.78 -8.20 -5.31
N ARG A 134 5.96 -8.26 -4.26
CA ARG A 134 4.58 -8.76 -4.35
C ARG A 134 3.63 -7.58 -4.48
N LEU A 135 3.07 -7.40 -5.68
CA LEU A 135 1.99 -6.46 -5.95
C LEU A 135 0.63 -7.12 -5.65
N GLY A 136 -0.24 -6.40 -4.95
CA GLY A 136 -1.66 -6.70 -4.83
C GLY A 136 -2.49 -5.44 -5.08
N TYR A 137 -3.76 -5.62 -5.44
CA TYR A 137 -4.66 -4.50 -5.70
C TYR A 137 -6.11 -4.96 -5.62
N GLY A 138 -7.01 -4.05 -5.25
CA GLY A 138 -8.43 -4.35 -5.09
C GLY A 138 -9.24 -3.07 -4.81
N PRO A 139 -10.57 -3.14 -4.75
CA PRO A 139 -11.41 -1.97 -4.50
C PRO A 139 -11.24 -1.42 -3.07
N THR A 140 -10.75 -2.25 -2.15
CA THR A 140 -10.40 -1.86 -0.79
C THR A 140 -8.95 -2.22 -0.45
N LEU A 141 -8.39 -1.57 0.57
CA LEU A 141 -7.08 -1.94 1.10
C LEU A 141 -7.03 -3.41 1.54
N GLN A 142 -8.11 -3.90 2.13
CA GLN A 142 -8.23 -5.29 2.55
C GLN A 142 -8.18 -6.26 1.36
N ASP A 143 -8.92 -5.97 0.29
CA ASP A 143 -8.88 -6.77 -0.94
C ASP A 143 -7.50 -6.76 -1.57
N ALA A 144 -6.84 -5.60 -1.59
CA ALA A 144 -5.49 -5.44 -2.11
C ALA A 144 -4.46 -6.27 -1.32
N LEU A 145 -4.52 -6.22 0.01
CA LEU A 145 -3.68 -7.04 0.88
C LEU A 145 -3.97 -8.54 0.69
N ALA A 146 -5.24 -8.92 0.65
CA ALA A 146 -5.63 -10.31 0.40
C ALA A 146 -5.19 -10.81 -0.99
N HIS A 147 -5.20 -9.95 -2.01
CA HIS A 147 -4.66 -10.25 -3.34
C HIS A 147 -3.15 -10.48 -3.28
N MET A 148 -2.41 -9.57 -2.62
CA MET A 148 -0.95 -9.67 -2.44
C MET A 148 -0.54 -10.97 -1.74
N LEU A 149 -1.22 -11.33 -0.64
CA LEU A 149 -0.87 -12.50 0.19
C LEU A 149 -1.15 -13.83 -0.50
N ARG A 150 -2.22 -13.91 -1.31
CA ARG A 150 -2.53 -15.09 -2.14
C ARG A 150 -1.47 -15.34 -3.22
N GLY A 151 -0.57 -14.38 -3.45
CA GLY A 151 0.37 -14.37 -4.55
C GLY A 151 -0.34 -13.92 -5.83
N SER A 152 0.34 -13.13 -6.65
CA SER A 152 -0.16 -12.77 -7.98
C SER A 152 -0.18 -14.03 -8.85
N THR A 153 -1.28 -14.76 -8.74
CA THR A 153 -1.80 -15.69 -9.73
C THR A 153 -3.31 -15.47 -9.78
N ALA A 154 -3.72 -14.27 -10.16
CA ALA A 154 -5.10 -14.05 -10.58
C ALA A 154 -5.27 -14.61 -12.00
N VAL A 155 -5.26 -15.94 -12.15
CA VAL A 155 -6.06 -16.58 -13.19
C VAL A 155 -7.51 -16.51 -12.68
N MET A 156 -8.21 -15.44 -13.04
CA MET A 156 -9.66 -15.45 -13.05
C MET A 156 -10.09 -16.28 -14.26
N ALA A 157 -10.94 -17.27 -13.99
CA ALA A 157 -11.38 -18.28 -14.94
C ALA A 157 -11.95 -17.67 -16.23
N THR A 158 -11.31 -17.99 -17.35
CA THR A 158 -11.96 -18.16 -18.64
C THR A 158 -11.76 -19.60 -19.07
N GLU A 159 -12.87 -20.30 -19.29
CA GLU A 159 -12.89 -21.66 -19.81
C GLU A 159 -12.14 -21.75 -21.15
N GLY A 160 -11.27 -22.75 -21.24
CA GLY A 160 -10.77 -23.30 -22.51
C GLY A 160 -9.46 -22.71 -23.03
N ILE A 161 -8.36 -23.42 -22.79
CA ILE A 161 -7.54 -24.10 -23.82
C ILE A 161 -6.39 -24.83 -23.08
N GLU A 162 -6.31 -26.13 -23.29
CA GLU A 162 -5.24 -27.00 -22.81
C GLU A 162 -3.91 -26.69 -23.50
N GLY A 163 -2.81 -26.70 -22.73
CA GLY A 163 -1.48 -27.02 -23.26
C GLY A 163 -0.34 -26.16 -22.72
N GLY A 164 0.57 -26.79 -21.95
CA GLY A 164 1.95 -26.31 -21.82
C GLY A 164 2.48 -26.10 -20.41
N THR A 165 2.70 -27.18 -19.66
CA THR A 165 3.56 -27.20 -18.46
C THR A 165 5.02 -26.89 -18.81
N ALA A 166 5.62 -25.90 -18.11
CA ALA A 166 6.96 -25.91 -17.50
C ALA A 166 7.60 -24.51 -17.48
N ALA A 167 7.44 -23.75 -16.38
CA ALA A 167 8.38 -22.71 -15.91
C ALA A 167 7.88 -21.90 -14.67
N ALA A 168 7.02 -22.44 -13.80
CA ALA A 168 6.38 -21.64 -12.73
C ALA A 168 6.78 -22.01 -11.28
N GLU A 169 7.85 -22.79 -11.06
CA GLU A 169 8.20 -23.30 -9.71
C GLU A 169 9.36 -22.57 -9.00
N SER A 170 9.85 -21.42 -9.49
CA SER A 170 11.04 -20.79 -8.89
C SER A 170 10.97 -19.28 -8.66
N ALA A 171 9.83 -18.77 -8.19
CA ALA A 171 9.71 -17.39 -7.69
C ALA A 171 8.94 -17.25 -6.35
N ALA A 172 8.60 -18.37 -5.70
CA ALA A 172 7.86 -18.37 -4.42
C ALA A 172 8.81 -18.54 -3.21
N GLN A 173 9.73 -17.62 -3.00
CA GLN A 173 10.60 -17.51 -1.81
C GLN A 173 10.93 -16.02 -1.63
N THR A 174 10.66 -15.30 -0.54
CA THR A 174 10.34 -15.64 0.85
C THR A 174 9.79 -14.37 1.53
N VAL A 175 8.49 -14.30 1.83
CA VAL A 175 8.05 -13.49 2.97
C VAL A 175 8.31 -14.37 4.19
N GLY A 176 9.09 -13.91 5.17
CA GLY A 176 9.37 -14.69 6.36
C GLY A 176 8.05 -15.09 7.06
N PRO A 177 7.93 -16.32 7.61
CA PRO A 177 6.67 -16.78 8.22
C PRO A 177 6.14 -15.83 9.31
N THR A 178 7.04 -15.13 10.01
CA THR A 178 6.71 -14.15 11.05
C THR A 178 6.12 -12.85 10.50
N GLN A 179 6.49 -12.42 9.29
CA GLN A 179 6.03 -11.16 8.68
C GLN A 179 4.70 -11.32 7.96
N GLN A 180 4.53 -12.46 7.27
CA GLN A 180 3.24 -12.89 6.77
C GLN A 180 2.19 -12.89 7.90
N GLN A 181 2.57 -13.43 9.06
CA GLN A 181 1.73 -13.39 10.27
C GLN A 181 1.46 -11.96 10.76
N ARG A 182 2.40 -11.01 10.64
CA ARG A 182 2.17 -9.60 10.99
C ARG A 182 1.20 -8.91 10.03
N ILE A 183 1.35 -9.11 8.72
CA ILE A 183 0.40 -8.56 7.73
C ILE A 183 -1.00 -9.17 7.93
N GLU A 184 -1.09 -10.49 8.16
CA GLU A 184 -2.35 -11.13 8.49
C GLU A 184 -2.94 -10.63 9.81
N THR A 185 -2.09 -10.31 10.79
CA THR A 185 -2.54 -9.68 12.04
C THR A 185 -3.06 -8.27 11.79
N LEU A 186 -2.41 -7.48 10.94
CA LEU A 186 -2.89 -6.17 10.54
C LEU A 186 -4.24 -6.24 9.82
N ILE A 187 -4.43 -7.21 8.93
CA ILE A 187 -5.73 -7.44 8.28
C ILE A 187 -6.81 -7.72 9.35
N ARG A 188 -6.54 -8.63 10.30
CA ARG A 188 -7.48 -8.91 11.40
C ARG A 188 -7.76 -7.70 12.29
N GLN A 189 -6.74 -6.89 12.57
CA GLN A 189 -6.89 -5.67 13.36
C GLN A 189 -7.71 -4.62 12.60
N MET A 190 -7.51 -4.49 11.29
CA MET A 190 -8.34 -3.62 10.45
C MET A 190 -9.80 -4.06 10.47
N ASP A 191 -10.08 -5.37 10.37
CA ASP A 191 -11.43 -5.91 10.46
C ASP A 191 -12.10 -5.55 11.78
N ALA A 192 -11.40 -5.78 12.90
CA ALA A 192 -11.89 -5.44 14.23
C ALA A 192 -12.16 -3.93 14.37
N MET A 193 -11.24 -3.08 13.89
CA MET A 193 -11.38 -1.63 13.96
C MET A 193 -12.56 -1.12 13.11
N GLN A 194 -12.78 -1.69 11.93
CA GLN A 194 -13.94 -1.37 11.10
C GLN A 194 -15.26 -1.75 11.78
N GLU A 195 -15.29 -2.89 12.47
CA GLU A 195 -16.47 -3.32 13.21
C GLU A 195 -16.77 -2.36 14.39
N GLN A 196 -15.75 -1.98 15.15
CA GLN A 196 -15.87 -0.99 16.23
C GLN A 196 -16.36 0.37 15.70
N LEU A 197 -15.81 0.84 14.57
CA LEU A 197 -16.26 2.09 13.95
C LEU A 197 -17.72 2.01 13.51
N ARG A 198 -18.16 0.88 12.94
CA ARG A 198 -19.56 0.67 12.56
C ARG A 198 -20.48 0.65 13.78
N GLU A 199 -20.06 0.05 14.89
CA GLU A 199 -20.81 0.07 16.14
C GLU A 199 -20.95 1.49 16.69
N LEU A 200 -19.86 2.25 16.75
CA LEU A 200 -19.87 3.65 17.18
C LEU A 200 -20.76 4.52 16.29
N GLN A 201 -20.71 4.31 14.96
CA GLN A 201 -21.61 5.01 14.03
C GLN A 201 -23.08 4.68 14.30
N ARG A 202 -23.42 3.41 14.55
CA ARG A 202 -24.79 2.97 14.91
C ARG A 202 -25.25 3.56 16.25
N GLU A 203 -24.35 3.69 17.22
CA GLU A 203 -24.65 4.32 18.51
C GLU A 203 -24.90 5.83 18.36
N MET A 204 -24.09 6.52 17.56
CA MET A 204 -24.32 7.94 17.25
C MET A 204 -25.61 8.18 16.47
N GLU A 205 -25.99 7.29 15.55
CA GLU A 205 -27.25 7.35 14.82
C GLU A 205 -28.48 7.06 15.69
N ARG A 206 -28.30 6.35 16.81
CA ARG A 206 -29.40 6.05 17.74
C ARG A 206 -29.81 7.22 18.62
N GLY A 207 -28.92 8.20 18.88
CA GLY A 207 -29.19 9.36 19.72
C GLY A 207 -29.65 9.02 21.16
N PRO A 208 -29.58 9.97 22.11
CA PRO A 208 -30.08 9.77 23.47
C PRO A 208 -31.61 9.70 23.55
#